data_AF-A0A8S1HLH8-F1
#
_entry.id   AF-A0A8S1HLH8-F1
#
_cell.length_a   1.000
_cell.length_b   1.000
_cell.length_c   1.000
_cell.angle_alpha   90.00
_cell.angle_beta   90.00
_cell.angle_gamma   90.00
#
_symmetry.space_group_name_H-M   'P 1'
#
loop_
_entity.id
_entity.type
_entity.pdbx_description
1 polymer ?
#
loop_
_entity_poly.entity_id
_entity_poly.type
_entity_poly.pdbx_seq_one_letter_code
_entity_poly.pdbx_strand_id
1 'polypeptide(L)'
;MATEMRCFLQTAQGRAVMEEQRKRKTILPDPGSIYFDFFCSVTPGCLRVKQFFYPSKLPLAVPWENIKKLYYYGQKAEGEVSIGYDKEGVWWASDEFRVKKRQIIVHNVRIERNVEPSRIGFTVHHIVPFLEACRMLLPFECHVSGEF
;
A
#
# COMPACT_ATOMS: atom_id res chain seq x y z
N MET A 1 12.56 -13.33 7.10
CA MET A 1 11.43 -14.29 7.16
C MET A 1 10.33 -13.80 6.23
N ALA A 2 10.27 -14.34 5.00
CA ALA A 2 9.28 -13.97 3.96
C ALA A 2 8.01 -14.84 4.01
N THR A 3 7.67 -15.34 5.21
CA THR A 3 7.00 -16.63 5.36
C THR A 3 5.47 -16.50 5.43
N GLU A 4 4.92 -15.54 6.17
CA GLU A 4 3.47 -15.45 6.41
C GLU A 4 2.66 -15.16 5.13
N MET A 5 3.15 -14.27 4.28
CA MET A 5 2.43 -13.91 3.05
C MET A 5 2.48 -15.01 1.98
N ARG A 6 3.62 -15.69 1.85
CA ARG A 6 3.72 -16.86 0.97
C ARG A 6 2.77 -17.96 1.44
N CYS A 7 2.69 -18.17 2.75
CA CYS A 7 1.70 -19.08 3.33
C CYS A 7 0.27 -18.61 3.05
N PHE A 8 -0.06 -17.33 3.23
CA PHE A 8 -1.39 -16.78 2.93
C PHE A 8 -1.78 -16.99 1.47
N LEU A 9 -0.91 -16.66 0.51
CA LEU A 9 -1.18 -16.82 -0.92
C LEU A 9 -1.35 -18.30 -1.34
N GLN A 10 -0.88 -19.25 -0.54
CA GLN A 10 -1.11 -20.68 -0.74
C GLN A 10 -2.44 -21.18 -0.14
N THR A 11 -3.08 -20.40 0.75
CA THR A 11 -4.41 -20.72 1.28
C THR A 11 -5.50 -20.59 0.22
N ALA A 12 -6.69 -21.15 0.48
CA ALA A 12 -7.86 -20.98 -0.38
C ALA A 12 -8.27 -19.50 -0.50
N GLN A 13 -8.18 -18.76 0.61
CA GLN A 13 -8.50 -17.33 0.67
C GLN A 13 -7.50 -16.49 -0.14
N GLY A 14 -6.20 -16.76 0.00
CA GLY A 14 -5.16 -16.10 -0.79
C GLY A 14 -5.31 -16.39 -2.29
N ARG A 15 -5.65 -17.63 -2.67
CA ARG A 15 -5.93 -18.00 -4.07
C ARG A 15 -7.16 -17.29 -4.64
N ALA A 16 -8.24 -17.17 -3.87
CA ALA A 16 -9.43 -16.43 -4.29
C ALA A 16 -9.13 -14.94 -4.53
N VAL A 17 -8.36 -14.32 -3.62
CA VAL A 17 -7.86 -12.95 -3.81
C VAL A 17 -7.02 -12.85 -5.09
N MET A 18 -6.08 -13.77 -5.31
CA MET A 18 -5.26 -13.79 -6.53
C MET A 18 -6.09 -13.89 -7.81
N GLU A 19 -7.14 -14.70 -7.82
CA GLU A 19 -8.00 -14.89 -8.99
C GLU A 19 -8.90 -13.68 -9.26
N GLU A 20 -9.48 -13.09 -8.22
CA GLU A 20 -10.25 -11.86 -8.34
C GLU A 20 -9.38 -10.70 -8.87
N GLN A 21 -8.14 -10.60 -8.40
CA GLN A 21 -7.22 -9.56 -8.83
C GLN A 21 -6.69 -9.77 -10.25
N ARG A 22 -6.49 -11.02 -10.70
CA ARG A 22 -6.13 -11.34 -12.10
C ARG A 22 -7.20 -10.93 -13.11
N LYS A 23 -8.46 -10.81 -12.68
CA LYS A 23 -9.57 -10.35 -13.53
C LYS A 23 -9.54 -8.82 -13.71
N ARG A 24 -8.92 -8.05 -12.81
CA ARG A 24 -8.86 -6.57 -12.82
C ARG A 24 -7.64 -6.01 -13.58
N LYS A 25 -7.35 -6.55 -14.78
CA LYS A 25 -6.11 -6.30 -15.57
C LYS A 25 -5.86 -4.85 -16.02
N THR A 26 -6.79 -3.92 -15.87
CA THR A 26 -6.67 -2.57 -16.45
C THR A 26 -6.53 -1.51 -15.37
N ILE A 27 -5.36 -0.86 -15.33
CA ILE A 27 -5.08 0.35 -14.54
C ILE A 27 -5.72 1.53 -15.28
N LEU A 28 -7.04 1.57 -15.36
CA LEU A 28 -7.74 2.79 -15.76
C LEU A 28 -7.82 3.71 -14.53
N PRO A 29 -7.79 5.05 -14.72
CA PRO A 29 -8.21 5.96 -13.67
C PRO A 29 -9.61 5.54 -13.22
N ASP A 30 -9.74 5.20 -11.94
CA ASP A 30 -11.03 4.82 -11.38
C ASP A 30 -11.86 6.11 -11.33
N PRO A 31 -12.94 6.25 -12.11
CA PRO A 31 -13.66 7.53 -12.23
C PRO A 31 -14.24 8.03 -10.90
N GLY A 32 -14.29 7.18 -9.87
CA GLY A 32 -14.66 7.53 -8.49
C GLY A 32 -13.48 7.80 -7.54
N SER A 33 -12.23 7.87 -8.03
CA SER A 33 -11.08 8.13 -7.15
C SER A 33 -10.97 9.60 -6.78
N ILE A 34 -10.98 9.88 -5.48
CA ILE A 34 -10.73 11.22 -4.94
C ILE A 34 -9.23 11.54 -4.83
N TYR A 35 -8.39 10.50 -4.87
CA TYR A 35 -6.94 10.63 -5.00
C TYR A 35 -6.41 9.50 -5.89
N PHE A 36 -5.49 9.85 -6.79
CA PHE A 36 -4.88 8.92 -7.71
C PHE A 36 -3.36 9.12 -7.74
N ASP A 37 -2.63 8.05 -7.42
CA ASP A 37 -1.18 7.97 -7.51
C ASP A 37 -0.77 6.74 -8.35
N PHE A 38 0.48 6.67 -8.76
CA PHE A 38 1.07 5.53 -9.45
C PHE A 38 0.89 4.22 -8.66
N PHE A 39 1.13 4.27 -7.34
CA PHE A 39 1.13 3.09 -6.48
C PHE A 39 -0.21 2.84 -5.77
N CYS A 40 -1.07 3.85 -5.62
CA CYS A 40 -2.35 3.71 -4.94
C CYS A 40 -3.45 4.62 -5.49
N SER A 41 -4.69 4.40 -5.07
CA SER A 41 -5.80 5.34 -5.23
C SER A 41 -6.75 5.25 -4.06
N VAL A 42 -7.35 6.38 -3.72
CA VAL A 42 -8.38 6.50 -2.68
C VAL A 42 -9.72 6.63 -3.37
N THR A 43 -10.67 5.78 -2.99
CA THR A 43 -12.06 5.84 -3.43
C THR A 43 -12.97 5.87 -2.19
N PRO A 44 -14.22 6.34 -2.28
CA PRO A 44 -15.13 6.34 -1.14
C PRO A 44 -15.29 4.97 -0.47
N GLY A 45 -15.23 3.87 -1.23
CA GLY A 45 -15.39 2.52 -0.69
C GLY A 45 -14.11 1.84 -0.21
N CYS A 46 -12.94 2.21 -0.74
CA CYS A 46 -11.68 1.55 -0.35
C CYS A 46 -10.42 2.34 -0.71
N LEU A 47 -9.32 1.97 -0.04
CA LEU A 47 -7.95 2.24 -0.47
C LEU A 47 -7.51 1.15 -1.43
N ARG A 48 -7.13 1.49 -2.66
CA ARG A 48 -6.55 0.53 -3.60
C ARG A 48 -5.04 0.72 -3.69
N VAL A 49 -4.29 -0.33 -3.39
CA VAL A 49 -2.86 -0.42 -3.71
C VAL A 49 -2.76 -1.04 -5.09
N LYS A 50 -2.24 -0.32 -6.09
CA LYS A 50 -2.31 -0.70 -7.53
C LYS A 50 -1.16 -1.58 -7.97
N GLN A 51 0.04 -1.22 -7.54
CA GLN A 51 1.28 -1.92 -7.84
C GLN A 51 2.02 -2.05 -6.52
N PHE A 52 2.56 -3.24 -6.26
CA PHE A 52 3.33 -3.60 -5.05
C PHE A 52 2.56 -4.09 -3.84
N PHE A 53 1.90 -5.22 -4.02
CA PHE A 53 1.86 -6.22 -2.97
C PHE A 53 2.97 -7.26 -3.19
N TYR A 54 4.13 -7.18 -2.53
CA TYR A 54 5.09 -8.29 -2.62
C TYR A 54 4.60 -9.46 -1.75
N PRO A 55 4.61 -10.72 -2.25
CA PRO A 55 5.17 -11.18 -3.52
C PRO A 55 4.17 -11.25 -4.70
N SER A 56 2.87 -10.98 -4.51
CA SER A 56 1.88 -11.19 -5.58
C SER A 56 2.00 -10.23 -6.78
N LYS A 57 2.54 -9.03 -6.56
CA LYS A 57 2.54 -7.86 -7.45
C LYS A 57 1.16 -7.48 -7.98
N LEU A 58 0.08 -7.96 -7.35
CA LEU A 58 -1.28 -7.66 -7.75
C LEU A 58 -1.82 -6.45 -7.00
N PRO A 59 -2.80 -5.74 -7.59
CA PRO A 59 -3.56 -4.74 -6.87
C PRO A 59 -4.25 -5.36 -5.65
N LEU A 60 -4.51 -4.55 -4.62
CA LEU A 60 -5.27 -4.94 -3.45
C LEU A 60 -6.19 -3.80 -3.05
N ALA A 61 -7.49 -4.10 -2.97
CA ALA A 61 -8.48 -3.20 -2.40
C ALA A 61 -8.59 -3.46 -0.90
N VAL A 62 -8.46 -2.41 -0.11
CA VAL A 62 -8.56 -2.41 1.34
C VAL A 62 -9.76 -1.55 1.73
N PRO A 63 -10.88 -2.17 2.13
CA PRO A 63 -12.01 -1.44 2.67
C PRO A 63 -11.59 -0.62 3.89
N TRP A 64 -12.15 0.59 4.04
CA TRP A 64 -11.72 1.54 5.06
C TRP A 64 -11.95 1.02 6.48
N GLU A 65 -13.05 0.30 6.69
CA GLU A 65 -13.43 -0.34 7.95
C GLU A 65 -12.40 -1.36 8.46
N ASN A 66 -11.54 -1.85 7.57
CA ASN A 66 -10.50 -2.82 7.92
C ASN A 66 -9.18 -2.15 8.33
N ILE A 67 -9.05 -0.83 8.19
CA ILE A 67 -7.82 -0.09 8.52
C ILE A 67 -7.89 0.41 9.97
N LYS A 68 -6.98 -0.08 10.81
CA LYS A 68 -6.87 0.31 12.23
C LYS A 68 -5.81 1.37 12.48
N LYS A 69 -4.70 1.27 11.75
CA LYS A 69 -3.60 2.22 11.87
C LYS A 69 -3.04 2.53 10.51
N LEU A 70 -2.62 3.78 10.32
CA LEU A 70 -1.87 4.25 9.18
C LEU A 70 -0.60 4.92 9.69
N TYR A 71 0.55 4.41 9.26
CA TYR A 71 1.85 4.98 9.57
C TYR A 71 2.52 5.44 8.28
N TYR A 72 3.17 6.60 8.28
CA TYR A 72 3.94 7.09 7.13
C TYR A 72 5.30 7.63 7.53
N TYR A 73 6.27 7.53 6.63
CA TYR A 73 7.59 8.11 6.84
C TYR A 73 8.26 8.43 5.50
N GLY A 74 9.04 9.51 5.46
CA GLY A 74 9.83 9.88 4.29
C GLY A 74 10.81 8.78 3.89
N GLN A 75 10.90 8.49 2.60
CA GLN A 75 11.98 7.62 2.11
C GLN A 75 13.29 8.41 2.13
N LYS A 76 14.29 7.91 2.87
CA LYS A 76 15.64 8.48 2.83
C LYS A 76 16.28 8.20 1.46
N ALA A 77 16.98 9.19 0.92
CA ALA A 77 17.71 9.08 -0.35
C ALA A 77 18.95 8.16 -0.28
N GLU A 78 19.35 7.72 0.92
CA GLU A 78 20.53 6.91 1.15
C GLU A 78 20.17 5.45 1.41
N GLY A 79 20.64 4.57 0.52
CA GLY A 79 20.52 3.12 0.64
C GLY A 79 20.27 2.44 -0.71
N GLU A 80 20.84 1.24 -0.90
CA GLU A 80 20.54 0.41 -2.07
C GLU A 80 19.03 0.20 -2.21
N VAL A 81 18.56 0.19 -3.47
CA VAL A 81 17.18 -0.12 -3.86
C VAL A 81 16.89 -1.56 -3.49
N SER A 82 16.60 -1.74 -2.21
CA SER A 82 16.14 -2.99 -1.68
C SER A 82 14.63 -2.93 -1.72
N ILE A 83 14.05 -4.01 -2.26
CA ILE A 83 12.75 -4.48 -1.82
C ILE A 83 12.81 -4.46 -0.29
N GLY A 84 12.27 -3.41 0.32
CA GLY A 84 12.45 -3.17 1.73
C GLY A 84 11.36 -3.91 2.48
N TYR A 85 11.78 -4.70 3.44
CA TYR A 85 10.95 -5.07 4.57
C TYR A 85 11.40 -4.22 5.75
N ASP A 86 10.47 -3.69 6.54
CA ASP A 86 10.85 -3.11 7.82
C ASP A 86 11.36 -4.21 8.77
N LYS A 87 11.88 -3.80 9.93
CA LYS A 87 12.26 -4.71 11.02
C LYS A 87 11.11 -5.62 11.46
N GLU A 88 9.88 -5.32 11.07
CA GLU A 88 8.66 -6.06 11.39
C GLU A 88 8.14 -6.93 10.22
N GLY A 89 8.90 -7.03 9.12
CA GLY A 89 8.59 -7.89 7.99
C GLY A 89 7.53 -7.35 7.02
N VAL A 90 7.14 -6.07 7.12
CA VAL A 90 6.16 -5.44 6.23
C VAL A 90 6.85 -5.04 4.93
N TRP A 91 6.38 -5.60 3.82
CA TRP A 91 6.90 -5.34 2.49
C TRP A 91 6.34 -4.04 1.92
N TRP A 92 7.20 -3.21 1.33
CA TRP A 92 6.80 -2.13 0.43
C TRP A 92 7.45 -2.28 -0.95
N ALA A 93 7.04 -1.41 -1.85
CA ALA A 93 7.53 -1.40 -3.21
C ALA A 93 9.04 -1.22 -3.30
N SER A 94 9.71 -2.07 -4.10
CA SER A 94 11.02 -1.71 -4.66
C SER A 94 10.79 -0.60 -5.66
N ASP A 95 11.03 0.62 -5.22
CA ASP A 95 10.90 1.75 -6.10
C ASP A 95 12.12 1.80 -7.05
N GLU A 96 11.96 1.30 -8.27
CA GLU A 96 12.96 1.41 -9.35
C GLU A 96 13.29 2.88 -9.68
N PHE A 97 12.44 3.84 -9.26
CA PHE A 97 12.71 5.27 -9.36
C PHE A 97 13.69 5.75 -8.28
N ARG A 98 13.97 5.00 -7.20
CA ARG A 98 15.01 5.36 -6.21
C ARG A 98 16.41 5.47 -6.80
N VAL A 99 16.73 4.67 -7.83
CA VAL A 99 18.06 4.71 -8.50
C VAL A 99 18.19 5.97 -9.36
N LYS A 100 17.08 6.48 -9.88
CA LYS A 100 17.10 7.68 -10.72
C LYS A 100 17.09 8.87 -9.77
N LYS A 101 18.20 9.62 -9.73
CA LYS A 101 18.43 10.87 -8.97
C LYS A 101 17.43 12.02 -9.24
N ARG A 102 16.16 11.72 -9.49
CA ARG A 102 15.09 12.71 -9.51
C ARG A 102 14.68 12.92 -8.05
N GLN A 103 14.71 14.18 -7.61
CA GLN A 103 14.31 14.64 -6.28
C GLN A 103 12.79 14.48 -6.05
N ILE A 104 12.21 13.32 -6.37
CA ILE A 104 10.81 13.07 -6.08
C ILE A 104 10.78 12.62 -4.63
N ILE A 105 10.32 13.51 -3.75
CA ILE A 105 10.06 13.17 -2.36
C ILE A 105 8.94 12.12 -2.36
N VAL A 106 9.25 10.92 -1.90
CA VAL A 106 8.32 9.80 -1.80
C VAL A 106 8.25 9.34 -0.35
N HIS A 107 7.09 8.85 0.05
CA HIS A 107 6.82 8.36 1.40
C HIS A 107 6.45 6.88 1.35
N ASN A 108 6.90 6.14 2.35
CA ASN A 108 6.37 4.83 2.64
C ASN A 108 5.14 4.98 3.51
N VAL A 109 4.06 4.29 3.15
CA VAL A 109 2.85 4.18 3.95
C VAL A 109 2.65 2.73 4.35
N ARG A 110 2.35 2.52 5.64
CA ARG A 110 2.00 1.23 6.23
C ARG A 110 0.59 1.31 6.79
N ILE A 111 -0.18 0.26 6.58
CA ILE A 111 -1.49 0.08 7.21
C ILE A 111 -1.53 -1.22 8.01
N GLU A 112 -2.13 -1.15 9.20
CA GLU A 112 -2.47 -2.30 10.01
C GLU A 112 -3.96 -2.59 9.90
N ARG A 113 -4.29 -3.89 9.80
CA ARG A 113 -5.64 -4.38 9.55
C ARG A 113 -6.02 -5.49 10.52
N ASN A 114 -7.32 -5.71 10.64
CA ASN A 114 -7.94 -6.84 11.37
C ASN A 114 -8.06 -8.12 10.52
N VAL A 115 -7.71 -8.06 9.24
CA VAL A 115 -7.86 -9.16 8.28
C VAL A 115 -6.56 -9.44 7.55
N GLU A 116 -6.26 -10.70 7.28
CA GLU A 116 -5.07 -11.09 6.52
C GLU A 116 -5.10 -10.54 5.09
N PRO A 117 -3.98 -9.98 4.59
CA PRO A 117 -2.74 -9.70 5.31
C PRO A 117 -2.90 -8.59 6.36
N SER A 118 -2.50 -8.88 7.60
CA SER A 118 -2.70 -7.97 8.75
C SER A 118 -1.87 -6.68 8.65
N ARG A 119 -0.79 -6.70 7.86
CA ARG A 119 0.08 -5.55 7.61
C ARG A 119 0.39 -5.40 6.13
N ILE A 120 0.31 -4.17 5.63
CA ILE A 120 0.53 -3.86 4.21
C ILE A 120 1.36 -2.59 4.12
N GLY A 121 2.36 -2.57 3.24
CA GLY A 121 3.16 -1.40 2.90
C GLY A 121 3.02 -1.02 1.42
N PHE A 122 3.06 0.28 1.12
CA PHE A 122 3.08 0.82 -0.24
C PHE A 122 3.75 2.19 -0.28
N THR A 123 4.09 2.65 -1.48
CA THR A 123 4.72 3.97 -1.71
C THR A 123 3.67 5.00 -2.07
N VAL A 124 3.90 6.26 -1.69
CA VAL A 124 3.09 7.43 -2.06
C VAL A 124 4.00 8.58 -2.47
N HIS A 125 3.73 9.21 -3.62
CA HIS A 125 4.49 10.37 -4.10
C HIS A 125 4.11 11.66 -3.36
N HIS A 126 2.82 11.87 -3.10
CA HIS A 126 2.34 13.10 -2.47
C HIS A 126 1.59 12.76 -1.18
N ILE A 127 2.33 12.72 -0.06
CA ILE A 127 1.78 12.28 1.23
C ILE A 127 0.69 13.21 1.76
N VAL A 128 0.84 14.52 1.61
CA VAL A 128 -0.14 15.49 2.16
C VAL A 128 -1.49 15.35 1.46
N PRO A 129 -1.61 15.43 0.12
CA PRO A 129 -2.88 15.19 -0.56
C PRO A 129 -3.45 13.79 -0.33
N PHE A 130 -2.59 12.78 -0.16
CA PHE A 130 -3.03 11.42 0.18
C PHE A 130 -3.70 11.38 1.56
N LEU A 131 -3.07 11.97 2.59
CA LEU A 131 -3.62 12.00 3.94
C LEU A 131 -4.92 12.81 4.01
N GLU A 132 -5.00 13.92 3.28
CA GLU A 132 -6.24 14.71 3.15
C GLU A 132 -7.38 13.89 2.56
N ALA A 133 -7.12 13.13 1.49
CA ALA A 133 -8.11 12.25 0.88
C ALA A 133 -8.53 11.10 1.82
N CYS A 134 -7.61 10.55 2.60
CA CYS A 134 -7.91 9.49 3.57
C CYS A 134 -8.68 9.99 4.79
N ARG A 135 -8.46 11.23 5.25
CA ARG A 135 -8.99 11.74 6.52
C ARG A 135 -10.51 11.64 6.65
N MET A 136 -11.25 11.81 5.55
CA MET A 136 -12.72 11.74 5.55
C MET A 136 -13.26 10.31 5.44
N LEU A 137 -12.40 9.33 5.14
CA LEU A 137 -12.81 7.95 4.85
C LEU A 137 -12.29 6.96 5.89
N LEU A 138 -11.21 7.30 6.60
CA LEU A 138 -10.70 6.47 7.67
C LEU A 138 -11.73 6.37 8.81
N PRO A 139 -11.86 5.19 9.45
CA PRO A 139 -12.66 5.05 10.65
C PRO A 139 -12.23 6.03 11.73
N PHE A 140 -13.18 6.51 12.53
CA PHE A 140 -12.89 7.44 13.63
C PHE A 140 -11.81 6.93 14.59
N GLU A 141 -11.77 5.61 14.81
CA GLU A 141 -10.79 4.94 15.69
C GLU A 141 -9.42 4.71 15.02
N CYS A 142 -9.28 5.01 13.73
CA CYS A 142 -8.04 4.77 13.02
C CYS A 142 -6.94 5.73 13.50
N HIS A 143 -5.84 5.17 13.99
CA HIS A 143 -4.70 5.96 14.42
C HIS A 143 -3.78 6.30 13.25
N VAL A 144 -3.60 7.59 12.97
CA VAL A 144 -2.69 8.10 11.93
C VAL A 144 -1.46 8.72 12.58
N SER A 145 -0.26 8.28 12.20
CA SER A 145 1.01 8.80 12.72
C SER A 145 2.10 8.79 11.63
N GLY A 146 3.13 9.61 11.76
CA GLY A 146 4.22 9.61 10.81
C GLY A 146 5.22 10.76 10.96
N GLU A 147 6.26 10.71 10.12
CA GLU A 147 7.34 11.69 10.03
C GLU A 147 7.49 12.17 8.57
N PHE A 148 7.68 13.48 8.39
CA PHE A 148 7.95 14.11 7.09
C PHE A 148 9.43 14.02 6.72
#